data_AF-A0A9N7MIJ7-F1
#
_entry.id   AF-A0A9N7MIJ7-F1
#
_cell.length_a   1.000
_cell.length_b   1.000
_cell.length_c   1.000
_cell.angle_alpha   90.00
_cell.angle_beta   90.00
_cell.angle_gamma   90.00
#
_symmetry.space_group_name_H-M   'P 1'
#
loop_
_entity.id
_entity.type
_entity.pdbx_description
1 polymer ?
#
loop_
_entity_poly.entity_id
_entity_poly.type
_entity_poly.pdbx_seq_one_letter_code
_entity_poly.pdbx_strand_id
1 'polypeptide(L)'
;MASLLLFIILLSNTFFIQPSMSQPQQPLNYCKERCDSRCALAGVKDRCLKYCGICCGKCKCVPSGTFGNKHQCPCYRDMRSSKGKPKKEQVIFFLFFLALTQLLLPLQNLLLVLTVASRGLNCGGPDLAHPDILFAGVVLGQMCDRMGSSQIFAAIPIVSAMENSKVQEVIEQQVLTVAKAVEDKIDDEIAALERLDLDDLEVLRERRLQQMKKMAEKRRHWVGLGHGEYSEIPNEKDFFSVVKASERVVCHFYRENWPCKVVDKHLSILAKQHIETRFVKINAEKSPYLSEKLRIVVLPTLALVKNAKVEDYVVGFDELGGTDDFSTEELEERLAKTKVILYEGESSFNTSKSKAPTKSVRQGSTSYSSDSE
;
A
#
# COMPACT_ATOMS: atom_id res chain seq x y z
N MET A 1 19.53 -72.38 -37.76
CA MET A 1 20.49 -71.26 -37.82
C MET A 1 19.90 -69.97 -38.41
N ALA A 2 18.99 -70.00 -39.39
CA ALA A 2 18.37 -68.78 -39.93
C ALA A 2 17.31 -68.11 -39.01
N SER A 3 16.64 -68.87 -38.14
CA SER A 3 15.62 -68.31 -37.23
C SER A 3 16.21 -67.64 -35.97
N LEU A 4 17.45 -68.00 -35.59
CA LEU A 4 18.16 -67.38 -34.45
C LEU A 4 18.74 -65.99 -34.83
N LEU A 5 19.12 -65.79 -36.10
CA LEU A 5 19.62 -64.51 -36.60
C LEU A 5 18.51 -63.46 -36.75
N LEU A 6 17.28 -63.88 -37.03
CA LEU A 6 16.11 -62.98 -37.10
C LEU A 6 15.69 -62.46 -35.72
N PHE A 7 15.89 -63.24 -34.66
CA PHE A 7 15.62 -62.80 -33.29
C PHE A 7 16.67 -61.80 -32.76
N ILE A 8 17.93 -61.91 -33.19
CA ILE A 8 19.01 -61.00 -32.79
C ILE A 8 18.90 -59.64 -33.49
N ILE A 9 18.36 -59.59 -34.72
CA ILE A 9 18.12 -58.34 -35.47
C ILE A 9 16.87 -57.59 -34.96
N LEU A 10 15.91 -58.30 -34.35
CA LEU A 10 14.73 -57.67 -33.72
C LEU A 10 15.00 -57.18 -32.28
N LEU A 11 16.07 -57.64 -31.62
CA LEU A 11 16.47 -57.18 -30.28
C LEU A 11 17.53 -56.07 -30.27
N SER A 12 18.13 -55.73 -31.43
CA SER A 12 19.10 -54.62 -31.55
C SER A 12 18.50 -53.30 -32.06
N ASN A 13 17.20 -53.27 -32.36
CA ASN A 13 16.48 -52.06 -32.78
C ASN A 13 15.70 -51.33 -31.65
N THR A 14 15.96 -51.65 -30.38
CA THR A 14 15.44 -50.90 -29.22
C THR A 14 16.47 -49.98 -28.57
N PHE A 15 17.63 -49.76 -29.21
CA PHE A 15 18.75 -49.00 -28.63
C PHE A 15 19.18 -47.79 -29.47
N PHE A 16 18.24 -47.02 -30.01
CA PHE A 16 18.48 -45.64 -30.45
C PHE A 16 17.17 -44.85 -30.39
N ILE A 17 16.79 -44.38 -29.19
CA ILE A 17 16.34 -43.00 -28.92
C ILE A 17 16.54 -42.83 -27.40
N GLN A 18 17.41 -41.89 -27.00
CA GLN A 18 17.27 -41.28 -25.69
C GLN A 18 16.04 -40.37 -25.74
N PRO A 19 14.97 -40.61 -24.99
CA PRO A 19 14.45 -39.55 -24.16
C PRO A 19 15.27 -39.64 -22.88
N SER A 20 16.19 -38.70 -22.67
CA SER A 20 16.28 -38.19 -21.31
C SER A 20 14.88 -37.63 -21.02
N MET A 21 14.07 -38.49 -20.39
CA MET A 21 12.93 -38.07 -19.62
C MET A 21 13.48 -37.13 -18.56
N SER A 22 13.66 -35.86 -18.92
CA SER A 22 13.60 -34.81 -17.93
C SER A 22 12.22 -34.96 -17.31
N GLN A 23 12.24 -35.35 -16.04
CA GLN A 23 11.08 -35.37 -15.17
C GLN A 23 10.29 -34.07 -15.39
N PRO A 24 8.95 -34.09 -15.23
CA PRO A 24 8.16 -32.88 -15.22
C PRO A 24 8.66 -32.02 -14.05
N GLN A 25 9.56 -31.08 -14.33
CA GLN A 25 9.95 -30.09 -13.36
C GLN A 25 8.70 -29.28 -13.07
N GLN A 26 8.28 -29.42 -11.83
CA GLN A 26 7.08 -28.87 -11.28
C GLN A 26 6.95 -27.39 -11.65
N PRO A 27 5.73 -26.91 -11.97
CA PRO A 27 5.45 -25.52 -12.39
C PRO A 27 5.83 -24.44 -11.36
N LEU A 28 6.35 -24.82 -10.18
CA LEU A 28 6.79 -23.94 -9.11
C LEU A 28 8.07 -23.15 -9.48
N ASN A 29 9.04 -23.81 -10.14
CA ASN A 29 10.35 -23.20 -10.40
C ASN A 29 10.32 -22.17 -11.54
N TYR A 30 9.52 -22.43 -12.58
CA TYR A 30 9.36 -21.50 -13.71
C TYR A 30 8.85 -20.12 -13.26
N CYS A 31 7.82 -20.11 -12.41
CA CYS A 31 7.24 -18.86 -11.94
C CYS A 31 8.16 -18.11 -10.99
N LYS A 32 8.91 -18.83 -10.14
CA LYS A 32 9.86 -18.23 -9.22
C LYS A 32 10.95 -17.47 -9.98
N GLU A 33 11.66 -18.15 -10.88
CA GLU A 33 12.77 -17.56 -11.63
C GLU A 33 12.33 -16.37 -12.49
N ARG A 34 11.23 -16.52 -13.24
CA ARG A 34 10.74 -15.45 -14.12
C ARG A 34 10.19 -14.26 -13.34
N CYS A 35 9.55 -14.48 -12.20
CA CYS A 35 9.07 -13.38 -11.36
C CYS A 35 10.21 -12.67 -10.65
N ASP A 36 11.27 -13.37 -10.25
CA ASP A 36 12.47 -12.76 -9.70
C ASP A 36 13.12 -11.82 -10.72
N SER A 37 13.30 -12.26 -11.98
CA SER A 37 13.84 -11.38 -13.04
C SER A 37 12.95 -10.16 -13.30
N ARG A 38 11.62 -10.34 -13.30
CA ARG A 38 10.68 -9.25 -13.57
C ARG A 38 10.61 -8.24 -12.43
N CYS A 39 10.73 -8.70 -11.19
CA CYS A 39 10.63 -7.86 -10.00
C CYS A 39 11.99 -7.31 -9.53
N ALA A 40 13.08 -7.58 -10.26
CA ALA A 40 14.44 -7.17 -9.89
C ALA A 40 14.59 -5.67 -9.59
N LEU A 41 13.85 -4.79 -10.28
CA LEU A 41 13.89 -3.33 -10.12
C LEU A 41 12.62 -2.75 -9.48
N ALA A 42 11.79 -3.57 -8.83
CA ALA A 42 10.56 -3.09 -8.19
C ALA A 42 10.86 -2.43 -6.84
N GLY A 43 10.37 -1.21 -6.61
CA GLY A 43 10.58 -0.49 -5.34
C GLY A 43 9.98 -1.18 -4.09
N VAL A 44 9.08 -2.15 -4.27
CA VAL A 44 8.61 -3.05 -3.19
C VAL A 44 8.62 -4.48 -3.71
N LYS A 45 9.75 -5.17 -3.56
CA LYS A 45 10.03 -6.48 -4.17
C LYS A 45 9.02 -7.55 -3.78
N ASP A 46 8.71 -7.70 -2.49
CA ASP A 46 7.79 -8.74 -1.98
C ASP A 46 6.37 -8.61 -2.55
N ARG A 47 5.88 -7.37 -2.66
CA ARG A 47 4.57 -7.07 -3.24
C ARG A 47 4.56 -7.42 -4.73
N CYS A 48 5.63 -7.10 -5.46
CA CYS A 48 5.77 -7.45 -6.85
C CYS A 48 5.77 -8.97 -7.06
N LEU A 49 6.57 -9.71 -6.28
CA LEU A 49 6.67 -11.17 -6.34
C LEU A 49 5.33 -11.84 -6.06
N LYS A 50 4.59 -11.37 -5.04
CA LYS A 50 3.24 -11.87 -4.72
C LYS A 50 2.28 -11.75 -5.90
N TYR A 51 2.19 -10.57 -6.52
CA TYR A 51 1.30 -10.39 -7.68
C TYR A 51 1.79 -11.11 -8.92
N CYS A 52 3.10 -11.11 -9.18
CA CYS A 52 3.69 -11.83 -10.31
C CYS A 52 3.43 -13.34 -10.19
N GLY A 53 3.62 -13.92 -9.01
CA GLY A 53 3.37 -15.34 -8.73
C GLY A 53 1.90 -15.73 -8.94
N ILE A 54 0.95 -14.91 -8.48
CA ILE A 54 -0.49 -15.15 -8.73
C ILE A 54 -0.80 -15.12 -10.24
N CYS A 55 -0.20 -14.18 -10.98
CA CYS A 55 -0.40 -14.08 -12.42
C CYS A 55 0.28 -15.23 -13.19
N CYS A 56 1.49 -15.60 -12.79
CA CYS A 56 2.23 -16.69 -13.40
C CYS A 56 1.57 -18.04 -13.12
N GLY A 57 1.08 -18.29 -11.89
CA GLY A 57 0.38 -19.53 -11.57
C GLY A 57 -0.88 -19.73 -12.42
N LYS A 58 -1.61 -18.65 -12.74
CA LYS A 58 -2.81 -18.70 -13.57
C LYS A 58 -2.52 -18.76 -15.07
N CYS A 59 -1.61 -17.92 -15.55
CA CYS A 59 -1.36 -17.76 -16.99
C CYS A 59 -0.15 -18.54 -17.50
N LYS A 60 0.65 -19.14 -16.62
CA LYS A 60 1.91 -19.86 -16.92
C LYS A 60 2.87 -19.11 -17.84
N CYS A 61 2.79 -17.77 -17.82
CA CYS A 61 3.54 -16.86 -18.69
C CYS A 61 3.87 -15.60 -17.91
N VAL A 62 5.14 -15.18 -17.98
CA VAL A 62 5.63 -13.93 -17.40
C VAL A 62 6.26 -13.10 -18.52
N PRO A 63 5.76 -11.89 -18.80
CA PRO A 63 6.35 -10.99 -19.79
C PRO A 63 7.84 -10.74 -19.54
N SER A 64 8.62 -10.58 -20.60
CA SER A 64 10.06 -10.27 -20.48
C SER A 64 10.31 -8.83 -19.98
N GLY A 65 11.48 -8.64 -19.37
CA GLY A 65 11.91 -7.36 -18.81
C GLY A 65 11.32 -7.05 -17.43
N THR A 66 11.79 -5.96 -16.82
CA THR A 66 11.35 -5.50 -15.49
C THR A 66 10.12 -4.60 -15.55
N PHE A 67 9.80 -4.07 -16.74
CA PHE A 67 8.62 -3.22 -16.98
C PHE A 67 8.03 -3.45 -18.38
N GLY A 68 6.72 -3.26 -18.54
CA GLY A 68 6.05 -3.32 -19.85
C GLY A 68 5.79 -4.74 -20.39
N ASN A 69 5.88 -4.87 -21.72
CA ASN A 69 5.84 -6.11 -22.52
C ASN A 69 4.65 -7.05 -22.32
N LYS A 70 3.56 -6.55 -21.73
CA LYS A 70 2.38 -7.39 -21.40
C LYS A 70 1.77 -8.07 -22.62
N HIS A 71 1.91 -7.50 -23.81
CA HIS A 71 1.43 -8.08 -25.06
C HIS A 71 2.03 -9.45 -25.37
N GLN A 72 3.23 -9.77 -24.85
CA GLN A 72 3.86 -11.08 -24.99
C GLN A 72 3.07 -12.21 -24.32
N CYS A 73 2.25 -11.88 -23.31
CA CYS A 73 1.41 -12.85 -22.59
C CYS A 73 -0.05 -12.37 -22.61
N PRO A 74 -0.88 -12.80 -23.59
CA PRO A 74 -2.28 -12.38 -23.71
C PRO A 74 -3.09 -12.59 -22.42
N CYS A 75 -3.02 -13.77 -21.79
CA CYS A 75 -3.67 -14.04 -20.51
C CYS A 75 -3.23 -13.08 -19.40
N TYR A 76 -1.94 -12.77 -19.31
CA TYR A 76 -1.41 -11.85 -18.29
C TYR A 76 -1.93 -10.43 -18.50
N ARG A 77 -2.03 -9.99 -19.77
CA ARG A 77 -2.51 -8.67 -20.14
C ARG A 77 -4.00 -8.50 -19.83
N ASP A 78 -4.80 -9.52 -20.17
CA ASP A 78 -6.26 -9.43 -20.20
C ASP A 78 -6.89 -9.87 -18.86
N MET A 79 -6.08 -10.27 -17.88
CA MET A 79 -6.56 -10.74 -16.58
C MET A 79 -7.20 -9.64 -15.72
N ARG A 80 -8.46 -9.88 -15.36
CA ARG A 80 -9.29 -9.01 -14.52
C ARG A 80 -9.37 -9.54 -13.08
N SER A 81 -9.71 -8.65 -12.16
CA SER A 81 -10.12 -9.01 -10.79
C SER A 81 -11.52 -9.64 -10.80
N SER A 82 -11.93 -10.28 -9.71
CA SER A 82 -13.29 -10.83 -9.54
C SER A 82 -14.41 -9.79 -9.74
N LYS A 83 -14.10 -8.50 -9.60
CA LYS A 83 -15.01 -7.37 -9.83
C LYS A 83 -14.99 -6.84 -11.27
N GLY A 84 -14.48 -7.62 -12.23
CA GLY A 84 -14.46 -7.28 -13.67
C GLY A 84 -13.47 -6.17 -14.09
N LYS A 85 -12.79 -5.50 -13.14
CA LYS A 85 -11.81 -4.43 -13.44
C LYS A 85 -10.42 -5.00 -13.74
N PRO A 86 -9.67 -4.43 -14.70
CA PRO A 86 -8.27 -4.79 -14.92
C PRO A 86 -7.43 -4.44 -13.68
N LYS A 87 -6.55 -5.35 -13.25
CA LYS A 87 -5.83 -5.25 -11.96
C LYS A 87 -4.94 -4.01 -11.81
N LYS A 88 -4.67 -3.24 -12.87
CA LYS A 88 -3.79 -2.06 -12.83
C LYS A 88 -4.50 -0.70 -12.71
N GLU A 89 -5.83 -0.63 -12.70
CA GLU A 89 -6.53 0.67 -12.80
C GLU A 89 -7.22 1.17 -11.53
N GLN A 90 -7.10 0.48 -10.40
CA GLN A 90 -7.82 0.92 -9.20
C GLN A 90 -7.22 2.15 -8.50
N VAL A 91 -5.96 2.49 -8.73
CA VAL A 91 -5.31 3.59 -7.99
C VAL A 91 -5.43 4.92 -8.74
N ILE A 92 -5.30 4.90 -10.07
CA ILE A 92 -5.27 6.15 -10.86
C ILE A 92 -6.69 6.68 -11.07
N PHE A 93 -7.66 5.80 -11.33
CA PHE A 93 -9.04 6.24 -11.56
C PHE A 93 -9.71 6.78 -10.30
N PHE A 94 -9.39 6.22 -9.12
CA PHE A 94 -9.95 6.68 -7.84
C PHE A 94 -9.41 8.07 -7.43
N LEU A 95 -8.12 8.32 -7.67
CA LEU A 95 -7.51 9.63 -7.44
C LEU A 95 -8.02 10.68 -8.44
N PHE A 96 -8.24 10.30 -9.70
CA PHE A 96 -8.79 11.21 -10.72
C PHE A 96 -10.27 11.51 -10.47
N PHE A 97 -11.07 10.52 -10.07
CA PHE A 97 -12.50 10.71 -9.77
C PHE A 97 -12.71 11.50 -8.46
N LEU A 98 -11.87 11.30 -7.43
CA LEU A 98 -11.88 12.12 -6.22
C LEU A 98 -11.46 13.57 -6.51
N ALA A 99 -10.42 13.76 -7.33
CA ALA A 99 -9.97 15.11 -7.71
C ALA A 99 -11.01 15.85 -8.57
N LEU A 100 -11.67 15.15 -9.51
CA LEU A 100 -12.69 15.75 -10.37
C LEU A 100 -13.99 16.06 -9.61
N THR A 101 -14.41 15.20 -8.68
CA THR A 101 -15.58 15.46 -7.81
C THR A 101 -15.31 16.59 -6.82
N GLN A 102 -14.09 16.69 -6.27
CA GLN A 102 -13.68 17.80 -5.39
C GLN A 102 -13.57 19.14 -6.12
N LEU A 103 -13.25 19.16 -7.43
CA LEU A 103 -13.23 20.38 -8.24
C LEU A 103 -14.60 20.82 -8.77
N LEU A 104 -15.55 19.90 -8.96
CA LEU A 104 -16.87 20.19 -9.56
C LEU A 104 -17.98 20.43 -8.53
N LEU A 105 -17.81 20.00 -7.27
CA LEU A 105 -18.72 20.29 -6.15
C LEU A 105 -19.07 21.79 -5.95
N PRO A 106 -18.17 22.77 -6.15
CA PRO A 106 -18.56 24.18 -6.01
C PRO A 106 -19.43 24.71 -7.16
N LEU A 107 -19.42 24.08 -8.34
CA LEU A 107 -20.21 24.53 -9.51
C LEU A 107 -21.67 24.05 -9.48
N GLN A 108 -21.93 22.86 -8.93
CA GLN A 108 -23.29 22.33 -8.81
C GLN A 108 -24.12 23.03 -7.73
N ASN A 109 -23.49 23.48 -6.64
CA ASN A 109 -24.19 24.25 -5.61
C ASN A 109 -24.55 25.67 -6.07
N LEU A 110 -23.76 26.29 -6.96
CA LEU A 110 -24.08 27.62 -7.48
C LEU A 110 -25.26 27.59 -8.47
N LEU A 111 -25.37 26.53 -9.28
CA LEU A 111 -26.49 26.38 -10.23
C LEU A 111 -27.81 26.07 -9.52
N LEU A 112 -27.78 25.29 -8.42
CA LEU A 112 -28.96 24.99 -7.61
C LEU A 112 -29.46 26.25 -6.87
N VAL A 113 -28.56 27.07 -6.33
CA VAL A 113 -28.91 28.34 -5.66
C VAL A 113 -29.49 29.35 -6.66
N LEU A 114 -28.95 29.42 -7.88
CA LEU A 114 -29.48 30.31 -8.93
C LEU A 114 -30.81 29.83 -9.53
N THR A 115 -31.07 28.51 -9.60
CA THR A 115 -32.35 27.98 -10.08
C THR A 115 -33.46 28.06 -9.05
N VAL A 116 -33.17 27.99 -7.74
CA VAL A 116 -34.16 28.18 -6.68
C VAL A 116 -34.47 29.68 -6.45
N ALA A 117 -33.51 30.58 -6.70
CA ALA A 117 -33.74 32.03 -6.58
C ALA A 117 -34.54 32.65 -7.74
N SER A 118 -34.74 31.94 -8.86
CA SER A 118 -35.37 32.50 -10.07
C SER A 118 -36.77 31.96 -10.39
N ARG A 119 -37.42 31.25 -9.46
CA ARG A 119 -38.80 30.75 -9.65
C ARG A 119 -39.75 31.25 -8.56
N GLY A 120 -39.90 32.57 -8.50
CA GLY A 120 -41.15 33.21 -8.11
C GLY A 120 -41.68 34.00 -9.32
N LEU A 121 -42.99 33.92 -9.58
CA LEU A 121 -43.81 34.62 -10.60
C LEU A 121 -44.20 33.84 -11.89
N ASN A 122 -45.39 33.23 -11.80
CA ASN A 122 -46.54 33.20 -12.73
C ASN A 122 -46.43 32.92 -14.25
N CYS A 123 -47.16 31.87 -14.65
CA CYS A 123 -48.17 31.71 -15.72
C CYS A 123 -48.02 32.38 -17.10
N GLY A 124 -48.04 31.55 -18.16
CA GLY A 124 -48.46 31.88 -19.54
C GLY A 124 -47.53 31.34 -20.63
N GLY A 125 -47.97 30.36 -21.43
CA GLY A 125 -47.25 29.89 -22.63
C GLY A 125 -47.53 30.76 -23.87
N PRO A 126 -47.36 30.28 -25.13
CA PRO A 126 -46.44 29.26 -25.67
C PRO A 126 -45.53 29.82 -26.81
N ASP A 127 -44.71 28.93 -27.39
CA ASP A 127 -44.19 28.92 -28.78
C ASP A 127 -42.87 29.62 -29.21
N LEU A 128 -42.05 28.78 -29.88
CA LEU A 128 -41.02 29.03 -30.93
C LEU A 128 -39.64 29.61 -30.51
N ALA A 129 -38.47 29.15 -30.97
CA ALA A 129 -38.04 28.05 -31.84
C ALA A 129 -36.48 27.95 -31.84
N HIS A 130 -35.94 26.71 -31.90
CA HIS A 130 -34.72 26.27 -32.63
C HIS A 130 -33.28 26.78 -32.27
N PRO A 131 -32.20 26.07 -32.68
CA PRO A 131 -31.72 24.77 -32.18
C PRO A 131 -30.30 24.87 -31.58
N ASP A 132 -30.06 24.10 -30.51
CA ASP A 132 -28.88 23.26 -30.31
C ASP A 132 -29.02 22.65 -28.91
N ILE A 133 -28.55 21.42 -28.71
CA ILE A 133 -28.75 20.55 -27.52
C ILE A 133 -29.91 19.55 -27.72
N LEU A 134 -29.67 18.65 -28.68
CA LEU A 134 -30.17 17.28 -28.63
C LEU A 134 -29.02 16.40 -28.07
N PHE A 135 -29.36 15.37 -27.29
CA PHE A 135 -28.51 14.29 -26.71
C PHE A 135 -28.23 14.33 -25.20
N ALA A 136 -29.29 14.13 -24.39
CA ALA A 136 -29.23 13.29 -23.18
C ALA A 136 -30.64 12.97 -22.63
N GLY A 137 -31.61 12.65 -23.48
CA GLY A 137 -33.02 12.46 -23.07
C GLY A 137 -33.81 11.42 -23.85
N VAL A 138 -33.17 10.36 -24.36
CA VAL A 138 -33.81 9.41 -25.32
C VAL A 138 -33.89 7.94 -24.86
N VAL A 139 -33.46 7.52 -23.66
CA VAL A 139 -33.44 6.05 -23.36
C VAL A 139 -34.32 5.56 -22.21
N LEU A 140 -35.17 6.37 -21.56
CA LEU A 140 -36.06 5.81 -20.53
C LEU A 140 -37.49 6.37 -20.47
N GLY A 141 -38.02 6.83 -21.60
CA GLY A 141 -39.35 7.47 -21.64
C GLY A 141 -40.32 6.97 -22.70
N GLN A 142 -40.02 5.88 -23.43
CA GLN A 142 -40.88 5.46 -24.55
C GLN A 142 -40.87 3.94 -24.78
N MET A 143 -41.27 3.17 -23.77
CA MET A 143 -41.78 1.80 -23.97
C MET A 143 -42.89 1.50 -22.95
N CYS A 144 -43.97 2.27 -23.00
CA CYS A 144 -45.28 1.79 -22.58
C CYS A 144 -46.36 2.49 -23.41
N ASP A 145 -47.29 1.66 -23.88
CA ASP A 145 -48.58 1.94 -24.50
C ASP A 145 -48.64 2.38 -25.97
N ARG A 146 -48.77 1.39 -26.87
CA ARG A 146 -50.09 1.04 -27.47
C ARG A 146 -50.02 -0.06 -28.54
N MET A 147 -50.75 -1.16 -28.27
CA MET A 147 -51.53 -2.06 -29.17
C MET A 147 -50.82 -2.70 -30.38
N GLY A 148 -50.90 -4.01 -30.65
CA GLY A 148 -51.74 -5.09 -30.16
C GLY A 148 -51.85 -6.19 -31.23
N SER A 149 -52.33 -7.35 -30.80
CA SER A 149 -52.99 -8.39 -31.60
C SER A 149 -52.16 -9.38 -32.43
N SER A 150 -52.47 -10.65 -32.17
CA SER A 150 -52.51 -11.77 -33.11
C SER A 150 -51.34 -12.75 -33.11
N GLN A 151 -51.58 -13.87 -32.40
CA GLN A 151 -51.14 -15.24 -32.68
C GLN A 151 -49.61 -15.47 -32.58
N ILE A 152 -49.14 -16.37 -31.72
CA ILE A 152 -49.21 -17.81 -31.95
C ILE A 152 -49.50 -18.56 -30.64
N PHE A 153 -50.54 -19.37 -30.71
CA PHE A 153 -50.98 -20.35 -29.72
C PHE A 153 -50.27 -21.70 -29.97
N ALA A 154 -50.28 -22.55 -28.94
CA ALA A 154 -50.14 -24.02 -28.96
C ALA A 154 -48.69 -24.57 -29.05
N ALA A 155 -48.26 -25.59 -28.27
CA ALA A 155 -48.96 -26.54 -27.42
C ALA A 155 -47.95 -27.24 -26.49
N ILE A 156 -48.31 -27.48 -25.22
CA ILE A 156 -48.18 -28.80 -24.53
C ILE A 156 -49.29 -28.88 -23.46
N PRO A 157 -50.32 -29.74 -23.62
CA PRO A 157 -51.24 -30.13 -22.53
C PRO A 157 -50.86 -31.57 -22.07
N ILE A 158 -51.01 -32.02 -20.82
CA ILE A 158 -52.17 -32.56 -20.05
C ILE A 158 -51.45 -33.17 -18.80
N VAL A 159 -51.84 -33.07 -17.52
CA VAL A 159 -52.89 -33.81 -16.74
C VAL A 159 -52.93 -33.10 -15.36
N SER A 160 -54.00 -32.44 -14.93
CA SER A 160 -55.19 -32.92 -14.20
C SER A 160 -55.19 -32.56 -12.70
N ALA A 161 -56.20 -31.75 -12.34
CA ALA A 161 -57.08 -31.76 -11.15
C ALA A 161 -56.53 -31.95 -9.71
N MET A 162 -56.94 -31.00 -8.84
CA MET A 162 -57.51 -31.16 -7.46
C MET A 162 -56.67 -31.95 -6.44
N GLU A 163 -56.27 -31.54 -5.22
CA GLU A 163 -56.82 -30.76 -4.10
C GLU A 163 -55.64 -30.52 -3.12
N ASN A 164 -55.46 -29.33 -2.52
CA ASN A 164 -55.81 -29.11 -1.11
C ASN A 164 -55.55 -27.62 -0.75
N SER A 165 -56.57 -26.76 -0.74
CA SER A 165 -56.37 -25.33 -0.44
C SER A 165 -55.90 -25.09 1.00
N LYS A 166 -56.18 -26.01 1.93
CA LYS A 166 -55.81 -25.89 3.34
C LYS A 166 -54.33 -26.19 3.60
N VAL A 167 -53.69 -27.02 2.79
CA VAL A 167 -52.26 -27.36 2.95
C VAL A 167 -51.37 -26.23 2.42
N GLN A 168 -51.80 -25.57 1.34
CA GLN A 168 -51.12 -24.41 0.77
C GLN A 168 -51.08 -23.24 1.77
N GLU A 169 -52.20 -22.94 2.43
CA GLU A 169 -52.34 -21.83 3.37
C GLU A 169 -51.54 -22.06 4.68
N VAL A 170 -51.46 -23.31 5.14
CA VAL A 170 -50.66 -23.68 6.33
C VAL A 170 -49.15 -23.61 6.04
N ILE A 171 -48.72 -24.01 4.83
CA ILE A 171 -47.32 -23.88 4.42
C ILE A 171 -46.95 -22.41 4.25
N GLU A 172 -47.82 -21.58 3.67
CA GLU A 172 -47.61 -20.13 3.59
C GLU A 172 -47.47 -19.50 4.99
N GLN A 173 -48.33 -19.85 5.95
CA GLN A 173 -48.20 -19.37 7.32
C GLN A 173 -46.90 -19.83 7.99
N GLN A 174 -46.46 -21.07 7.77
CA GLN A 174 -45.21 -21.57 8.32
C GLN A 174 -43.98 -20.88 7.70
N VAL A 175 -43.97 -20.69 6.37
CA VAL A 175 -42.92 -19.94 5.68
C VAL A 175 -42.89 -18.49 6.14
N LEU A 176 -44.05 -17.87 6.38
CA LEU A 176 -44.14 -16.51 6.91
C LEU A 176 -43.58 -16.38 8.33
N THR A 177 -43.79 -17.42 9.16
CA THR A 177 -43.30 -17.43 10.55
C THR A 177 -41.78 -17.63 10.59
N VAL A 178 -41.25 -18.49 9.72
CA VAL A 178 -39.80 -18.69 9.56
C VAL A 178 -39.13 -17.44 8.98
N ALA A 179 -39.75 -16.79 7.99
CA ALA A 179 -39.25 -15.53 7.43
C ALA A 179 -39.18 -14.44 8.50
N LYS A 180 -40.23 -14.26 9.30
CA LYS A 180 -40.24 -13.31 10.44
C LYS A 180 -39.17 -13.63 11.48
N ALA A 181 -39.02 -14.89 11.87
CA ALA A 181 -37.99 -15.28 12.85
C ALA A 181 -36.55 -15.11 12.32
N VAL A 182 -36.35 -15.12 11.00
CA VAL A 182 -35.06 -14.81 10.37
C VAL A 182 -34.86 -13.30 10.27
N GLU A 183 -35.90 -12.54 9.91
CA GLU A 183 -35.87 -11.06 9.91
C GLU A 183 -35.59 -10.51 11.30
N ASP A 184 -36.27 -10.99 12.35
CA ASP A 184 -36.05 -10.58 13.74
C ASP A 184 -34.60 -10.85 14.19
N LYS A 185 -34.02 -11.99 13.77
CA LYS A 185 -32.61 -12.32 14.06
C LYS A 185 -31.63 -11.45 13.29
N ILE A 186 -31.95 -11.11 12.04
CA ILE A 186 -31.14 -10.20 11.22
C ILE A 186 -31.22 -8.78 11.81
N ASP A 187 -32.39 -8.34 12.27
CA ASP A 187 -32.60 -7.04 12.91
C ASP A 187 -31.85 -6.95 14.25
N ASP A 188 -31.85 -8.02 15.05
CA ASP A 188 -31.05 -8.10 16.29
C ASP A 188 -29.54 -8.07 16.02
N GLU A 189 -29.07 -8.77 14.98
CA GLU A 189 -27.66 -8.74 14.56
C GLU A 189 -27.24 -7.38 13.98
N ILE A 190 -28.12 -6.70 13.23
CA ILE A 190 -27.90 -5.34 12.73
C ILE A 190 -27.85 -4.34 13.89
N ALA A 191 -28.78 -4.42 14.84
CA ALA A 191 -28.80 -3.57 16.04
C ALA A 191 -27.58 -3.82 16.97
N ALA A 192 -27.00 -5.01 16.93
CA ALA A 192 -25.73 -5.32 17.62
C ALA A 192 -24.50 -4.76 16.88
N LEU A 193 -24.52 -4.72 15.53
CA LEU A 193 -23.46 -4.14 14.70
C LEU A 193 -23.46 -2.60 14.71
N GLU A 194 -24.62 -1.96 14.88
CA GLU A 194 -24.74 -0.51 15.14
C GLU A 194 -24.22 -0.10 16.53
N ARG A 195 -23.95 -1.08 17.40
CA ARG A 195 -23.39 -0.90 18.74
C ARG A 195 -21.86 -0.92 18.79
N LEU A 196 -21.20 -0.96 17.63
CA LEU A 196 -19.80 -0.52 17.48
C LEU A 196 -19.82 1.01 17.34
N ASP A 197 -19.52 1.71 18.44
CA ASP A 197 -19.65 3.16 18.55
C ASP A 197 -19.01 3.90 17.36
N LEU A 198 -19.82 4.63 16.59
CA LEU A 198 -19.35 5.54 15.54
C LEU A 198 -18.29 6.53 16.07
N ASP A 199 -18.35 6.82 17.37
CA ASP A 199 -17.39 7.65 18.10
C ASP A 199 -15.98 7.02 18.15
N ASP A 200 -15.85 5.69 18.21
CA ASP A 200 -14.54 5.02 18.25
C ASP A 200 -13.78 5.13 16.91
N LEU A 201 -14.52 5.08 15.79
CA LEU A 201 -13.96 5.26 14.45
C LEU A 201 -13.60 6.73 14.18
N GLU A 202 -14.42 7.68 14.63
CA GLU A 202 -14.14 9.11 14.48
C GLU A 202 -12.94 9.53 15.34
N VAL A 203 -12.85 9.08 16.59
CA VAL A 203 -11.69 9.31 17.47
C VAL A 203 -10.39 8.74 16.86
N LEU A 204 -10.45 7.56 16.24
CA LEU A 204 -9.29 6.97 15.57
C LEU A 204 -8.86 7.78 14.33
N ARG A 205 -9.83 8.28 13.57
CA ARG A 205 -9.59 9.14 12.40
C ARG A 205 -8.97 10.47 12.80
N GLU A 206 -9.53 11.12 13.81
CA GLU A 206 -9.01 12.37 14.37
C GLU A 206 -7.59 12.19 14.90
N ARG A 207 -7.31 11.10 15.63
CA ARG A 207 -5.96 10.81 16.15
C ARG A 207 -4.94 10.68 15.03
N ARG A 208 -5.26 9.96 13.94
CA ARG A 208 -4.38 9.86 12.77
C ARG A 208 -4.21 11.20 12.08
N LEU A 209 -5.29 11.96 11.90
CA LEU A 209 -5.24 13.28 11.28
C LEU A 209 -4.35 14.24 12.09
N GLN A 210 -4.48 14.25 13.42
CA GLN A 210 -3.64 15.04 14.31
C GLN A 210 -2.17 14.59 14.27
N GLN A 211 -1.90 13.29 14.25
CA GLN A 211 -0.54 12.76 14.12
C GLN A 211 0.11 13.22 12.80
N MET A 212 -0.60 13.09 11.69
CA MET A 212 -0.11 13.56 10.38
C MET A 212 0.11 15.08 10.37
N LYS A 213 -0.82 15.87 10.91
CA LYS A 213 -0.70 17.33 11.03
C LYS A 213 0.55 17.72 11.82
N LYS A 214 0.75 17.13 13.01
CA LYS A 214 1.94 17.38 13.85
C LYS A 214 3.24 17.00 13.15
N MET A 215 3.27 15.88 12.44
CA MET A 215 4.46 15.47 11.67
C MET A 215 4.75 16.44 10.51
N ALA A 216 3.71 16.91 9.81
CA ALA A 216 3.85 17.88 8.73
C ALA A 216 4.36 19.25 9.24
N GLU A 217 3.84 19.72 10.37
CA GLU A 217 4.30 20.95 11.02
C GLU A 217 5.76 20.86 11.45
N LYS A 218 6.15 19.75 12.09
CA LYS A 218 7.56 19.49 12.46
C LYS A 218 8.46 19.47 11.23
N ARG A 219 8.05 18.76 10.17
CA ARG A 219 8.80 18.71 8.91
C ARG A 219 8.96 20.12 8.31
N ARG A 220 7.89 20.93 8.28
CA ARG A 220 7.96 22.32 7.80
C ARG A 220 8.93 23.16 8.65
N HIS A 221 8.90 22.99 9.96
CA HIS A 221 9.81 23.70 10.87
C HIS A 221 11.28 23.30 10.63
N TRP A 222 11.58 22.02 10.50
CA TRP A 222 12.92 21.54 10.20
C TRP A 222 13.44 22.04 8.85
N VAL A 223 12.60 22.00 7.80
CA VAL A 223 12.96 22.56 6.49
C VAL A 223 13.25 24.07 6.61
N GLY A 224 12.44 24.82 7.37
CA GLY A 224 12.68 26.26 7.60
C GLY A 224 13.98 26.56 8.36
N LEU A 225 14.46 25.62 9.18
CA LEU A 225 15.76 25.72 9.82
C LEU A 225 16.91 25.35 8.87
N GLY A 226 16.66 24.74 7.71
CA GLY A 226 17.68 24.25 6.77
C GLY A 226 18.05 22.78 6.95
N HIS A 227 17.14 21.96 7.51
CA HIS A 227 17.25 20.50 7.44
C HIS A 227 16.80 20.01 6.05
N GLY A 228 17.25 18.83 5.63
CA GLY A 228 16.99 18.31 4.29
C GLY A 228 18.10 18.61 3.27
N GLU A 229 19.03 19.50 3.63
CA GLU A 229 20.16 19.91 2.79
C GLU A 229 21.48 19.80 3.57
N TYR A 230 22.55 19.50 2.84
CA TYR A 230 23.91 19.47 3.37
C TYR A 230 24.57 20.83 3.13
N SER A 231 24.70 21.64 4.19
CA SER A 231 25.17 23.03 4.12
C SER A 231 26.52 23.24 4.81
N GLU A 232 27.32 24.19 4.32
CA GLU A 232 28.60 24.58 4.91
C GLU A 232 28.42 25.74 5.88
N ILE A 233 29.05 25.64 7.05
CA ILE A 233 29.11 26.72 8.05
C ILE A 233 30.45 27.45 7.90
N PRO A 234 30.45 28.74 7.53
CA PRO A 234 31.69 29.49 7.32
C PRO A 234 32.37 29.91 8.63
N ASN A 235 31.60 30.18 9.70
CA ASN A 235 32.10 30.73 10.95
C ASN A 235 31.77 29.84 12.15
N GLU A 236 32.68 29.81 13.13
CA GLU A 236 32.51 29.05 14.37
C GLU A 236 31.31 29.50 15.22
N LYS A 237 30.97 30.78 15.19
CA LYS A 237 29.82 31.32 15.95
C LYS A 237 28.51 30.73 15.46
N ASP A 238 28.40 30.53 14.14
CA ASP A 238 27.18 30.03 13.50
C ASP A 238 26.95 28.55 13.85
N PHE A 239 28.02 27.78 14.09
CA PHE A 239 27.94 26.40 14.57
C PHE A 239 27.13 26.30 15.87
N PHE A 240 27.40 27.16 16.86
CA PHE A 240 26.66 27.14 18.12
C PHE A 240 25.19 27.55 17.94
N SER A 241 24.88 28.45 17.02
CA SER A 241 23.51 28.83 16.68
C SER A 241 22.75 27.67 16.05
N VAL A 242 23.39 26.94 15.14
CA VAL A 242 22.82 25.75 14.50
C VAL A 242 22.55 24.63 15.51
N VAL A 243 23.49 24.35 16.40
CA VAL A 243 23.36 23.34 17.45
C VAL A 243 22.28 23.69 18.47
N LYS A 244 22.05 24.97 18.76
CA LYS A 244 20.97 25.42 19.64
C LYS A 244 19.59 25.40 18.96
N ALA A 245 19.54 25.66 17.66
CA ALA A 245 18.29 25.72 16.91
C ALA A 245 17.72 24.32 16.58
N SER A 246 18.58 23.31 16.45
CA SER A 246 18.20 21.96 16.05
C SER A 246 18.45 20.94 17.16
N GLU A 247 17.49 20.05 17.40
CA GLU A 247 17.64 18.98 18.41
C GLU A 247 18.74 17.98 18.06
N ARG A 248 18.91 17.67 16.76
CA ARG A 248 19.87 16.70 16.24
C ARG A 248 20.67 17.31 15.11
N VAL A 249 21.98 17.24 15.25
CA VAL A 249 22.93 17.80 14.28
C VAL A 249 24.07 16.82 14.08
N VAL A 250 24.40 16.56 12.82
CA VAL A 250 25.62 15.86 12.41
C VAL A 250 26.53 16.89 11.77
N CYS A 251 27.70 17.11 12.38
CA CYS A 251 28.67 18.06 11.87
C CYS A 251 29.92 17.35 11.35
N HIS A 252 30.20 17.51 10.06
CA HIS A 252 31.41 17.01 9.43
C HIS A 252 32.53 18.03 9.50
N PHE A 253 33.57 17.69 10.26
CA PHE A 253 34.82 18.43 10.27
C PHE A 253 35.69 17.92 9.13
N TYR A 254 35.93 18.79 8.15
CA TYR A 254 36.58 18.41 6.91
C TYR A 254 37.81 19.26 6.61
N ARG A 255 38.64 18.73 5.71
CA ARG A 255 39.72 19.42 5.00
C ARG A 255 39.58 19.09 3.51
N GLU A 256 40.25 19.83 2.64
CA GLU A 256 40.35 19.53 1.21
C GLU A 256 41.20 18.27 0.94
N ASN A 257 40.72 17.12 1.39
CA ASN A 257 41.35 15.81 1.18
C ASN A 257 40.33 14.81 0.60
N TRP A 258 40.82 13.76 -0.06
CA TRP A 258 39.99 12.77 -0.72
C TRP A 258 39.05 12.00 0.23
N PRO A 259 39.47 11.53 1.43
CA PRO A 259 38.59 10.90 2.41
C PRO A 259 37.37 11.75 2.80
N CYS A 260 37.57 13.07 2.94
CA CYS A 260 36.49 13.98 3.27
C CYS A 260 35.46 14.10 2.13
N LYS A 261 35.91 13.99 0.87
CA LYS A 261 35.01 13.99 -0.30
C LYS A 261 34.14 12.74 -0.37
N VAL A 262 34.61 11.60 0.15
CA VAL A 262 33.81 10.37 0.25
C VAL A 262 32.64 10.62 1.22
N VAL A 263 32.95 11.10 2.43
CA VAL A 263 31.95 11.42 3.46
C VAL A 263 30.93 12.47 2.96
N ASP A 264 31.39 13.51 2.26
CA ASP A 264 30.52 14.53 1.66
C ASP A 264 29.43 13.93 0.75
N LYS A 265 29.75 12.89 -0.03
CA LYS A 265 28.78 12.21 -0.91
C LYS A 265 27.70 11.50 -0.09
N HIS A 266 28.08 10.72 0.92
CA HIS A 266 27.12 9.99 1.74
C HIS A 266 26.24 10.92 2.56
N LEU A 267 26.82 11.96 3.17
CA LEU A 267 26.05 12.94 3.95
C LEU A 267 25.06 13.73 3.09
N SER A 268 25.39 14.03 1.83
CA SER A 268 24.46 14.69 0.90
C SER A 268 23.23 13.82 0.57
N ILE A 269 23.40 12.49 0.55
CA ILE A 269 22.30 11.53 0.36
C ILE A 269 21.47 11.46 1.64
N LEU A 270 22.12 11.24 2.79
CA LEU A 270 21.48 11.12 4.10
C LEU A 270 20.71 12.38 4.50
N ALA A 271 21.23 13.58 4.17
CA ALA A 271 20.56 14.83 4.45
C ALA A 271 19.16 14.91 3.82
N LYS A 272 18.98 14.34 2.62
CA LYS A 272 17.69 14.34 1.92
C LYS A 272 16.72 13.29 2.48
N GLN A 273 17.25 12.19 3.01
CA GLN A 273 16.47 11.11 3.59
C GLN A 273 16.01 11.47 5.01
N HIS A 274 16.87 12.10 5.81
CA HIS A 274 16.65 12.39 7.22
C HIS A 274 16.44 13.88 7.48
N ILE A 275 15.22 14.37 7.20
CA ILE A 275 14.84 15.77 7.42
C ILE A 275 14.75 16.09 8.93
N GLU A 276 14.69 15.07 9.77
CA GLU A 276 14.62 15.22 11.22
C GLU A 276 15.95 15.53 11.89
N THR A 277 17.04 15.49 11.13
CA THR A 277 18.42 15.72 11.57
C THR A 277 19.10 16.68 10.62
N ARG A 278 19.83 17.65 11.18
CA ARG A 278 20.52 18.65 10.38
C ARG A 278 21.94 18.20 10.06
N PHE A 279 22.30 18.20 8.78
CA PHE A 279 23.63 17.86 8.32
C PHE A 279 24.38 19.12 7.90
N VAL A 280 25.55 19.34 8.51
CA VAL A 280 26.38 20.50 8.23
C VAL A 280 27.84 20.10 8.13
N LYS A 281 28.64 20.91 7.44
CA LYS A 281 30.09 20.76 7.41
C LYS A 281 30.81 22.04 7.78
N ILE A 282 31.99 21.89 8.34
CA ILE A 282 32.85 23.00 8.74
C ILE A 282 34.31 22.67 8.45
N ASN A 283 35.03 23.63 7.90
CA ASN A 283 36.44 23.46 7.60
C ASN A 283 37.26 23.55 8.89
N ALA A 284 37.95 22.47 9.25
CA ALA A 284 38.73 22.38 10.48
C ALA A 284 39.91 23.37 10.53
N GLU A 285 40.49 23.74 9.38
CA GLU A 285 41.61 24.71 9.33
C GLU A 285 41.14 26.15 9.54
N LYS A 286 39.93 26.48 9.07
CA LYS A 286 39.33 27.81 9.26
C LYS A 286 38.74 28.00 10.66
N SER A 287 38.52 26.90 11.39
CA SER A 287 37.83 26.88 12.68
C SER A 287 38.64 26.15 13.77
N PRO A 288 39.85 26.65 14.10
CA PRO A 288 40.75 25.98 15.04
C PRO A 288 40.21 25.92 16.48
N TYR A 289 39.41 26.90 16.91
CA TYR A 289 38.86 26.92 18.27
C TYR A 289 37.84 25.81 18.47
N LEU A 290 37.00 25.53 17.47
CA LEU A 290 36.09 24.38 17.53
C LEU A 290 36.84 23.05 17.50
N SER A 291 37.85 22.92 16.64
CA SER A 291 38.68 21.72 16.57
C SER A 291 39.40 21.44 17.89
N GLU A 292 39.96 22.45 18.55
CA GLU A 292 40.60 22.30 19.87
C GLU A 292 39.57 21.98 20.96
N LYS A 293 38.45 22.72 20.98
CA LYS A 293 37.41 22.58 22.01
C LYS A 293 36.74 21.20 21.99
N LEU A 294 36.50 20.67 20.80
CA LEU A 294 35.91 19.34 20.58
C LEU A 294 36.97 18.23 20.46
N ARG A 295 38.27 18.57 20.58
CA ARG A 295 39.41 17.64 20.51
C ARG A 295 39.46 16.82 19.23
N ILE A 296 39.25 17.48 18.09
CA ILE A 296 39.28 16.87 16.77
C ILE A 296 40.73 16.87 16.29
N VAL A 297 41.37 15.69 16.37
CA VAL A 297 42.77 15.49 15.99
C VAL A 297 42.89 14.81 14.62
N VAL A 298 41.90 13.98 14.26
CA VAL A 298 41.89 13.17 13.04
C VAL A 298 40.77 13.66 12.12
N LEU A 299 41.00 13.64 10.81
CA LEU A 299 40.02 14.04 9.80
C LEU A 299 39.86 12.91 8.77
N PRO A 300 38.66 12.66 8.22
CA PRO A 300 37.39 13.31 8.56
C PRO A 300 36.87 12.87 9.94
N THR A 301 36.20 13.77 10.66
CA THR A 301 35.49 13.44 11.91
C THR A 301 34.06 13.96 11.86
N LEU A 302 33.10 13.11 12.22
CA LEU A 302 31.69 13.48 12.39
C LEU A 302 31.39 13.66 13.87
N ALA A 303 31.04 14.88 14.28
CA ALA A 303 30.52 15.14 15.62
C ALA A 303 29.00 14.92 15.63
N LEU A 304 28.54 13.98 16.47
CA LEU A 304 27.14 13.63 16.62
C LEU A 304 26.56 14.39 17.80
N VAL A 305 25.73 15.38 17.52
CA VAL A 305 25.18 16.29 18.53
C VAL A 305 23.69 16.06 18.71
N LYS A 306 23.28 15.91 19.96
CA LYS A 306 21.89 15.75 20.36
C LYS A 306 21.60 16.63 21.56
N ASN A 307 20.48 17.35 21.55
CA ASN A 307 20.07 18.24 22.64
C ASN A 307 21.17 19.24 23.06
N ALA A 308 21.87 19.82 22.07
CA ALA A 308 23.00 20.73 22.28
C ALA A 308 24.22 20.15 23.02
N LYS A 309 24.30 18.82 23.15
CA LYS A 309 25.45 18.09 23.71
C LYS A 309 26.02 17.15 22.66
N VAL A 310 27.35 17.01 22.63
CA VAL A 310 27.99 15.99 21.79
C VAL A 310 27.85 14.64 22.47
N GLU A 311 27.18 13.71 21.80
CA GLU A 311 26.95 12.35 22.31
C GLU A 311 28.09 11.42 21.91
N ASP A 312 28.58 11.54 20.66
CA ASP A 312 29.55 10.62 20.09
C ASP A 312 30.31 11.24 18.92
N TYR A 313 31.43 10.61 18.53
CA TYR A 313 32.21 10.99 17.36
C TYR A 313 32.44 9.77 16.47
N VAL A 314 32.29 9.94 15.15
CA VAL A 314 32.77 8.97 14.18
C VAL A 314 34.07 9.51 13.60
N VAL A 315 35.19 8.84 13.91
CA VAL A 315 36.53 9.30 13.55
C VAL A 315 37.07 8.43 12.41
N GLY A 316 37.42 9.05 11.29
CA GLY A 316 37.96 8.35 10.12
C GLY A 316 36.98 7.32 9.55
N PHE A 317 37.52 6.19 9.10
CA PHE A 317 36.76 5.07 8.52
C PHE A 317 36.86 3.79 9.34
N ASP A 318 37.60 3.78 10.45
CA ASP A 318 37.90 2.56 11.20
C ASP A 318 36.62 1.85 11.68
N GLU A 319 35.60 2.64 12.06
CA GLU A 319 34.29 2.14 12.49
C GLU A 319 33.34 1.79 11.33
N LEU A 320 33.72 2.15 10.10
CA LEU A 320 32.97 1.91 8.86
C LEU A 320 33.66 0.83 7.98
N GLY A 321 34.50 0.00 8.59
CA GLY A 321 35.20 -1.09 7.90
C GLY A 321 36.62 -0.75 7.43
N GLY A 322 37.12 0.45 7.71
CA GLY A 322 38.50 0.88 7.42
C GLY A 322 38.80 1.08 5.93
N THR A 323 37.81 0.91 5.07
CA THR A 323 37.90 1.13 3.62
C THR A 323 37.12 2.38 3.22
N ASP A 324 37.41 2.87 2.03
CA ASP A 324 36.74 4.00 1.39
C ASP A 324 35.49 3.62 0.61
N ASP A 325 35.29 2.33 0.35
CA ASP A 325 34.15 1.75 -0.37
C ASP A 325 32.97 1.35 0.54
N PHE A 326 32.74 2.07 1.64
CA PHE A 326 31.59 1.80 2.52
C PHE A 326 30.27 2.30 1.91
N SER A 327 29.17 1.63 2.23
CA SER A 327 27.84 1.96 1.76
C SER A 327 27.20 3.08 2.59
N THR A 328 26.26 3.83 2.00
CA THR A 328 25.48 4.84 2.75
C THR A 328 24.70 4.22 3.91
N GLU A 329 24.29 2.96 3.76
CA GLU A 329 23.55 2.19 4.78
C GLU A 329 24.41 1.90 6.01
N GLU A 330 25.70 1.57 5.84
CA GLU A 330 26.63 1.35 6.97
C GLU A 330 26.85 2.63 7.78
N LEU A 331 27.00 3.77 7.11
CA LEU A 331 27.09 5.07 7.77
C LEU A 331 25.77 5.42 8.47
N GLU A 332 24.63 5.18 7.83
CA GLU A 332 23.31 5.39 8.42
C GLU A 332 23.14 4.55 9.69
N GLU A 333 23.48 3.26 9.65
CA GLU A 333 23.41 2.36 10.80
C GLU A 333 24.29 2.86 11.95
N ARG A 334 25.50 3.33 11.65
CA ARG A 334 26.41 3.89 12.65
C ARG A 334 25.85 5.14 13.32
N LEU A 335 25.19 6.01 12.56
CA LEU A 335 24.52 7.22 13.07
C LEU A 335 23.24 6.90 13.86
N ALA A 336 22.53 5.85 13.46
CA ALA A 336 21.33 5.35 14.13
C ALA A 336 21.65 4.77 15.52
N LYS A 337 22.81 4.10 15.69
CA LYS A 337 23.27 3.59 17.00
C LYS A 337 23.32 4.67 18.09
N THR A 338 23.73 5.89 17.73
CA THR A 338 23.78 7.04 18.65
C THR A 338 22.43 7.77 18.76
N LYS A 339 21.38 7.31 18.06
CA LYS A 339 20.03 7.89 18.03
C LYS A 339 20.03 9.36 17.57
N VAL A 340 20.96 9.71 16.69
CA VAL A 340 21.03 11.03 16.03
C VAL A 340 20.23 11.02 14.74
N ILE A 341 19.91 9.86 14.19
CA ILE A 341 18.99 9.67 13.06
C ILE A 341 17.84 8.76 13.51
N LEU A 342 16.63 8.94 12.95
CA LEU A 342 15.53 7.99 13.15
C LEU A 342 15.56 6.92 12.07
N TYR A 343 15.92 5.70 12.45
CA TYR A 343 15.79 4.55 11.57
C TYR A 343 14.32 4.09 11.53
N GLU A 344 13.76 3.87 10.33
CA GLU A 344 12.33 3.54 10.13
C GLU A 344 11.87 2.22 10.82
N GLY A 345 12.78 1.48 11.46
CA GLY A 345 12.49 0.26 12.23
C GLY A 345 12.20 0.43 13.74
N GLU A 346 12.47 1.58 14.37
CA GLU A 346 12.43 1.71 15.85
C GLU A 346 11.13 2.30 16.43
N SER A 347 10.04 2.38 15.67
CA SER A 347 8.75 2.83 16.23
C SER A 347 8.06 1.79 17.15
N SER A 348 8.66 0.62 17.39
CA SER A 348 8.03 -0.49 18.14
C SER A 348 8.69 -0.89 19.46
N PHE A 349 9.80 -0.27 19.88
CA PHE A 349 10.47 -0.64 21.14
C PHE A 349 10.79 0.56 22.00
N ASN A 350 9.76 1.27 22.47
CA ASN A 350 9.80 2.04 23.72
C ASN A 350 8.38 2.35 24.19
N THR A 351 7.65 1.31 24.59
CA THR A 351 6.56 1.50 25.56
C THR A 351 7.07 0.99 26.90
N SER A 352 7.40 1.94 27.76
CA SER A 352 7.64 1.75 29.17
C SER A 352 6.53 0.92 29.80
N LYS A 353 6.93 -0.07 30.61
CA LYS A 353 6.08 -0.85 31.51
C LYS A 353 5.08 0.07 32.22
N SER A 354 3.80 -0.03 31.86
CA SER A 354 2.69 0.30 32.76
C SER A 354 1.84 -0.97 32.87
N LYS A 355 1.96 -1.63 34.03
CA LYS A 355 1.08 -2.73 34.43
C LYS A 355 -0.34 -2.17 34.54
N ALA A 356 -1.24 -2.61 33.68
CA ALA A 356 -2.68 -2.55 33.95
C ALA A 356 -3.11 -3.87 34.60
N PRO A 357 -3.98 -3.86 35.63
CA PRO A 357 -4.40 -5.06 36.33
C PRO A 357 -5.45 -5.82 35.50
N THR A 358 -5.16 -7.08 35.16
CA THR A 358 -6.15 -7.99 34.60
C THR A 358 -7.12 -8.42 35.71
N LYS A 359 -8.36 -7.92 35.66
CA LYS A 359 -9.47 -8.54 36.38
C LYS A 359 -9.82 -9.85 35.67
N SER A 360 -9.67 -10.97 36.37
CA SER A 360 -10.14 -12.27 35.89
C SER A 360 -11.67 -12.33 36.03
N VAL A 361 -12.35 -12.58 34.91
CA VAL A 361 -13.75 -12.99 34.92
C VAL A 361 -13.76 -14.50 34.70
N ARG A 362 -14.11 -15.20 35.78
CA ARG A 362 -14.52 -16.60 35.78
C ARG A 362 -15.74 -16.79 34.88
N GLN A 363 -15.73 -17.87 34.10
CA GLN A 363 -16.83 -18.80 33.82
C GLN A 363 -16.17 -19.93 33.01
N GLY A 364 -16.25 -21.21 33.32
CA GLY A 364 -17.31 -21.95 34.00
C GLY A 364 -17.63 -23.14 33.08
N SER A 365 -16.87 -24.23 33.19
CA SER A 365 -17.16 -25.50 32.50
C SER A 365 -17.47 -26.56 33.55
N THR A 366 -18.76 -26.78 33.79
CA THR A 366 -19.29 -27.96 34.45
C THR A 366 -19.37 -29.11 33.46
N SER A 367 -18.70 -30.22 33.75
CA SER A 367 -19.29 -31.55 33.59
C SER A 367 -18.52 -32.54 34.46
N TYR A 368 -19.22 -33.02 35.49
CA TYR A 368 -18.92 -34.18 36.31
C TYR A 368 -18.67 -35.43 35.45
N SER A 369 -17.68 -36.24 35.81
CA SER A 369 -17.91 -37.67 36.01
C SER A 369 -16.85 -38.22 36.96
N SER A 370 -17.34 -38.83 38.04
CA SER A 370 -16.59 -39.68 38.97
C SER A 370 -15.90 -40.83 38.23
N ASP A 371 -14.75 -41.28 38.72
CA ASP A 371 -14.67 -42.57 39.40
C ASP A 371 -13.31 -42.78 40.06
N SER A 372 -13.40 -43.44 41.21
CA SER A 372 -12.37 -43.73 42.20
C SER A 372 -11.51 -44.92 41.78
N GLU A 373 -10.20 -44.81 42.06
CA GLU A 373 -9.30 -45.74 42.77
C GLU A 373 -7.86 -45.68 42.23
#